data_AF-A0A3M1DQ59-F1
#
_entry.id   AF-A0A3M1DQ59-F1
#
_cell.length_a   1.000
_cell.length_b   1.000
_cell.length_c   1.000
_cell.angle_alpha   90.00
_cell.angle_beta   90.00
_cell.angle_gamma   90.00
#
_symmetry.space_group_name_H-M   'P 1'
#
loop_
_entity.id
_entity.type
_entity.pdbx_description
1 polymer ?
#
loop_
_entity_poly.entity_id
_entity_poly.type
_entity_poly.pdbx_seq_one_letter_code
_entity_poly.pdbx_strand_id
1 'polypeptide(L)'
;MGAGSPVGVRGRGTGGLYRALGSVGPVAATGLFVFGILASPLGLLLAPLINGVSRRREYEADAFSLELCDHPTALEEGLIRLSEKSLVNLFPHPLAVVFYHSHPPLLARVEAIRQRVAARRKRECAG
;
A
#
# COMPACT_ATOMS: atom_id res chain seq x y z
N MET A 1 41.57 39.01 -36.06
CA MET A 1 41.78 38.47 -34.69
C MET A 1 40.46 38.53 -33.94
N GLY A 2 39.93 37.50 -33.27
CA GLY A 2 40.38 36.14 -33.08
C GLY A 2 39.15 35.26 -32.81
N ALA A 3 39.14 34.08 -33.41
CA ALA A 3 38.18 33.03 -33.13
C ALA A 3 38.45 32.46 -31.73
N GLY A 4 37.39 32.32 -30.92
CA GLY A 4 37.40 31.61 -29.65
C GLY A 4 36.28 30.57 -29.65
N SER A 5 36.55 29.44 -30.29
CA SER A 5 35.70 28.25 -30.39
C SER A 5 35.42 27.60 -29.00
N PRO A 6 34.46 26.66 -28.92
CA PRO A 6 33.49 26.58 -27.84
C PRO A 6 34.01 25.85 -26.60
N VAL A 7 33.39 26.18 -25.47
CA VAL A 7 33.58 25.55 -24.16
C VAL A 7 33.35 24.04 -24.25
N GLY A 8 34.45 23.29 -24.30
CA GLY A 8 34.45 21.84 -24.18
C GLY A 8 34.30 21.43 -22.71
N VAL A 9 33.05 21.29 -22.23
CA VAL A 9 32.77 20.46 -21.05
C VAL A 9 32.35 19.09 -21.54
N ARG A 10 33.32 18.16 -21.53
CA ARG A 10 33.13 16.75 -21.85
C ARG A 10 32.36 16.08 -20.72
N GLY A 11 31.05 16.31 -20.65
CA GLY A 11 30.15 15.66 -19.71
C GLY A 11 29.94 14.20 -20.10
N ARG A 12 30.79 13.30 -19.62
CA ARG A 12 30.45 11.86 -19.54
C ARG A 12 29.43 11.69 -18.42
N GLY A 13 28.15 11.89 -18.73
CA GLY A 13 27.04 11.71 -17.79
C GLY A 13 25.70 12.10 -18.38
N THR A 14 24.62 11.84 -17.65
CA THR A 14 23.22 12.13 -18.04
C THR A 14 22.91 13.63 -18.18
N GLY A 15 23.86 14.52 -17.88
CA GLY A 15 23.70 15.98 -17.99
C GLY A 15 23.30 16.48 -19.39
N GLY A 16 23.71 15.80 -20.46
CA GLY A 16 23.26 16.11 -21.82
C GLY A 16 21.78 15.78 -22.06
N LEU A 17 21.30 14.67 -21.49
CA LEU A 17 19.90 14.24 -21.56
C LEU A 17 19.00 15.21 -20.79
N TYR A 18 19.37 15.55 -19.56
CA TYR A 18 18.59 16.50 -18.78
C TYR A 18 18.53 17.88 -19.45
N ARG A 19 19.62 18.33 -20.07
CA ARG A 19 19.66 19.63 -20.78
C ARG A 19 18.79 19.64 -22.04
N ALA A 20 18.66 18.51 -22.73
CA ALA A 20 17.76 18.37 -23.88
C ALA A 20 16.27 18.40 -23.49
N LEU A 21 15.93 17.99 -22.25
CA LEU A 21 14.57 18.05 -21.69
C LEU A 21 14.19 19.45 -21.15
N GLY A 22 15.07 20.44 -21.29
CA GLY A 22 14.73 21.86 -21.16
C GLY A 22 14.81 22.47 -19.75
N SER A 23 14.83 21.66 -18.68
CA SER A 23 14.99 22.21 -17.32
C SER A 23 15.98 21.37 -16.49
N VAL A 24 17.19 21.88 -16.32
CA VAL A 24 18.19 21.33 -15.39
C VAL A 24 18.66 22.41 -14.46
N GLY A 25 18.54 22.16 -13.17
CA GLY A 25 18.96 23.07 -12.11
C GLY A 25 17.92 23.21 -11.00
N PRO A 26 18.17 24.10 -10.02
CA PRO A 26 17.31 24.29 -8.85
C PRO A 26 15.84 24.53 -9.17
N VAL A 27 15.55 25.24 -10.27
CA VAL A 27 14.18 25.56 -10.71
C VAL A 27 13.38 24.30 -11.09
N ALA A 28 14.01 23.33 -11.76
CA ALA A 28 13.35 22.06 -12.12
C ALA A 28 13.05 21.22 -10.87
N ALA A 29 13.97 21.20 -9.91
CA ALA A 29 13.78 20.51 -8.64
C ALA A 29 12.66 21.15 -7.81
N THR A 30 12.61 22.48 -7.73
CA THR A 30 11.51 23.21 -7.08
C THR A 30 10.18 22.97 -7.79
N GLY A 31 10.16 22.95 -9.13
CA GLY A 31 8.97 22.64 -9.91
C GLY A 31 8.42 21.25 -9.63
N LEU A 32 9.29 20.23 -9.59
CA LEU A 32 8.90 18.86 -9.25
C LEU A 32 8.39 18.75 -7.80
N PHE A 33 9.02 19.45 -6.86
CA PHE A 33 8.58 19.49 -5.47
C PHE A 33 7.19 20.11 -5.32
N VAL A 34 6.95 21.28 -5.93
CA VAL A 34 5.64 21.94 -5.93
C VAL A 34 4.60 21.07 -6.63
N PHE A 35 4.95 20.46 -7.77
CA PHE A 35 4.08 19.50 -8.44
C PHE A 35 3.70 18.32 -7.53
N GLY A 36 4.64 17.76 -6.77
CA GLY A 36 4.37 16.68 -5.81
C GLY A 36 3.36 17.10 -4.73
N ILE A 37 3.47 18.32 -4.20
CA ILE A 37 2.51 18.86 -3.24
C ILE A 37 1.12 19.01 -3.88
N LEU A 38 1.05 19.60 -5.09
CA LEU A 38 -0.20 19.79 -5.82
C LEU A 38 -0.84 18.46 -6.26
N ALA A 39 -0.03 17.44 -6.51
CA ALA A 39 -0.49 16.10 -6.86
C ALA A 39 -0.91 15.26 -5.64
N SER A 40 -0.52 15.62 -4.42
CA SER A 40 -0.87 14.88 -3.19
C SER A 40 -2.36 14.55 -3.00
N PRO A 41 -3.36 15.41 -3.33
CA PRO A 41 -4.77 15.04 -3.21
C PRO A 41 -5.18 13.89 -4.13
N LEU A 42 -4.49 13.65 -5.25
CA LEU A 42 -4.78 12.48 -6.10
C LEU A 42 -4.59 11.17 -5.32
N GLY A 43 -3.61 11.13 -4.42
CA GLY A 43 -3.39 9.99 -3.54
C GLY A 43 -4.62 9.69 -2.68
N LEU A 44 -5.24 10.73 -2.09
CA LEU A 44 -6.45 10.59 -1.27
C LEU A 44 -7.65 10.11 -2.09
N LEU A 45 -7.78 10.57 -3.34
CA LEU A 45 -8.86 10.15 -4.24
C LEU A 45 -8.70 8.69 -4.70
N LEU A 46 -7.46 8.24 -4.93
CA LEU A 46 -7.16 6.88 -5.33
C LEU A 46 -7.11 5.90 -4.14
N ALA A 47 -6.91 6.40 -2.93
CA ALA A 47 -6.73 5.58 -1.73
C ALA A 47 -7.88 4.58 -1.48
N PRO A 48 -9.18 4.93 -1.57
CA PRO A 48 -10.25 3.96 -1.38
C PRO A 48 -10.18 2.74 -2.32
N LEU A 49 -9.80 2.98 -3.58
CA LEU A 49 -9.66 1.94 -4.60
C LEU A 49 -8.48 1.03 -4.28
N ILE A 50 -7.30 1.62 -4.07
CA ILE A 50 -6.06 0.89 -3.80
C ILE A 50 -6.17 0.11 -2.49
N ASN A 51 -6.64 0.77 -1.43
CA ASN A 51 -6.85 0.14 -0.13
C ASN A 51 -7.93 -0.94 -0.21
N GLY A 52 -8.97 -0.76 -1.03
CA GLY A 52 -10.00 -1.78 -1.26
C GLY A 52 -9.43 -3.07 -1.83
N VAL A 53 -8.58 -2.97 -2.86
CA VAL A 53 -7.88 -4.13 -3.44
C VAL A 53 -6.96 -4.78 -2.42
N SER A 54 -6.21 -3.98 -1.65
CA SER A 54 -5.33 -4.48 -0.59
C SER A 54 -6.10 -5.28 0.46
N ARG A 55 -7.21 -4.72 0.98
CA ARG A 55 -8.05 -5.41 1.98
C ARG A 55 -8.64 -6.71 1.47
N ARG A 56 -9.00 -6.79 0.18
CA ARG A 56 -9.48 -8.03 -0.42
C ARG A 56 -8.41 -9.12 -0.42
N ARG A 57 -7.16 -8.76 -0.75
CA ARG A 57 -6.03 -9.71 -0.74
C ARG A 57 -5.73 -10.25 0.65
N GLU A 58 -5.93 -9.45 1.70
CA GLU A 58 -5.82 -9.93 3.09
C GLU A 58 -6.85 -11.03 3.39
N TYR A 59 -8.12 -10.85 3.00
CA TYR A 59 -9.14 -11.88 3.22
C TYR A 59 -8.91 -13.15 2.39
N GLU A 60 -8.32 -13.02 1.20
CA GLU A 60 -7.91 -14.15 0.36
C GLU A 60 -6.72 -14.89 0.99
N ALA A 61 -5.74 -14.17 1.53
CA ALA A 61 -4.61 -14.75 2.25
C ALA A 61 -5.04 -15.48 3.55
N ASP A 62 -5.98 -14.91 4.30
CA ASP A 62 -6.57 -15.55 5.48
C ASP A 62 -7.33 -16.83 5.08
N ALA A 63 -8.02 -16.83 3.93
CA ALA A 63 -8.69 -18.02 3.40
C ALA A 63 -7.68 -19.12 3.09
N PHE A 64 -6.65 -18.75 2.34
CA PHE A 64 -5.61 -19.67 1.91
C PHE A 64 -4.87 -20.29 3.10
N SER A 65 -4.61 -19.50 4.15
CA SER A 65 -3.98 -20.00 5.38
C SER A 65 -4.86 -21.02 6.11
N LEU A 66 -6.17 -20.83 6.12
CA LEU A 66 -7.12 -21.79 6.69
C LEU A 66 -7.16 -23.09 5.89
N GLU A 67 -7.12 -23.00 4.56
CA GLU A 67 -7.10 -24.17 3.67
C GLU A 67 -5.81 -24.98 3.82
N LEU A 68 -4.68 -24.30 4.02
CA LEU A 68 -3.37 -24.96 4.06
C LEU A 68 -3.06 -25.61 5.42
N CYS A 69 -3.37 -24.93 6.53
CA CYS A 69 -2.92 -25.33 7.87
C CYS A 69 -4.00 -26.00 8.72
N ASP A 70 -5.28 -25.91 8.35
CA ASP A 70 -6.47 -26.37 9.11
C ASP A 70 -6.44 -26.11 10.63
N HIS A 71 -5.84 -24.99 11.02
CA HIS A 71 -5.67 -24.58 12.42
C HIS A 71 -6.22 -23.16 12.64
N PRO A 72 -7.55 -22.99 12.60
CA PRO A 72 -8.18 -21.67 12.67
C PRO A 72 -7.91 -20.91 13.97
N THR A 73 -7.80 -21.63 15.09
CA THR A 73 -7.50 -21.05 16.41
C THR A 73 -6.09 -20.48 16.48
N ALA A 74 -5.10 -21.16 15.89
CA ALA A 74 -3.73 -20.69 15.84
C ALA A 74 -3.59 -19.43 14.96
N LEU A 75 -4.33 -19.35 13.85
CA LEU A 75 -4.38 -18.16 13.01
C LEU A 75 -4.99 -16.97 13.77
N GLU A 76 -6.12 -17.18 14.45
CA GLU A 76 -6.78 -16.15 15.26
C GLU A 76 -5.86 -15.63 16.37
N GLU A 77 -5.25 -16.53 17.16
CA GLU A 77 -4.31 -16.15 18.22
C GLU A 77 -3.08 -15.41 17.69
N GLY A 78 -2.54 -15.85 16.54
CA GLY A 78 -1.43 -15.19 15.89
C GLY A 78 -1.76 -13.74 15.50
N LEU A 79 -2.93 -13.52 14.93
CA LEU A 79 -3.41 -12.18 14.56
C LEU A 79 -3.64 -11.28 15.78
N ILE A 80 -4.20 -11.84 16.87
CA ILE A 80 -4.40 -11.11 18.13
C ILE A 80 -3.05 -10.69 18.71
N ARG A 81 -2.11 -11.62 18.90
CA ARG A 81 -0.79 -11.34 19.46
C ARG A 81 0.01 -10.35 18.60
N LEU A 82 -0.12 -10.43 17.27
CA LEU A 82 0.51 -9.47 16.36
C LEU A 82 -0.06 -8.07 16.54
N SER A 83 -1.39 -7.96 16.70
CA SER A 83 -2.08 -6.68 16.88
C SER A 83 -1.80 -6.05 18.23
N GLU A 84 -1.74 -6.85 19.30
CA GLU A 84 -1.33 -6.42 20.64
C GLU A 84 0.08 -5.81 20.62
N LYS A 85 1.04 -6.49 19.99
CA LYS A 85 2.42 -5.99 19.84
C LYS A 85 2.51 -4.70 19.03
N SER A 86 1.60 -4.53 18.08
CA SER A 86 1.59 -3.39 17.17
C SER A 86 0.78 -2.20 17.69
N LEU A 87 0.13 -2.33 18.87
CA LEU A 87 -0.73 -1.31 19.50
C LEU A 87 -1.74 -0.67 18.52
N VAL A 88 -2.32 -1.49 17.64
CA VAL A 88 -3.22 -1.00 16.59
C VAL A 88 -4.54 -0.57 17.21
N ASN A 89 -5.08 0.56 16.77
CA ASN A 89 -6.43 0.97 17.15
C ASN A 89 -7.44 -0.09 16.68
N LEU A 90 -8.13 -0.71 17.65
CA LEU A 90 -9.09 -1.79 17.38
C LEU A 90 -10.44 -1.27 16.85
N PHE A 91 -10.75 0.02 17.08
CA PHE A 91 -12.00 0.66 16.65
C PHE A 91 -11.74 1.90 15.78
N PRO A 92 -11.15 1.73 14.59
CA PRO A 92 -11.01 2.83 13.65
C PRO A 92 -12.39 3.17 13.08
N HIS A 93 -12.67 4.47 12.93
CA HIS A 93 -13.89 4.93 12.27
C HIS A 93 -13.95 4.39 10.82
N PRO A 94 -15.12 3.96 10.29
CA PRO A 94 -15.21 3.31 8.98
C PRO A 94 -14.61 4.14 7.83
N LEU A 95 -14.83 5.46 7.82
CA LEU A 95 -14.22 6.35 6.83
C LEU A 95 -12.69 6.36 6.93
N ALA A 96 -12.15 6.34 8.15
CA ALA A 96 -10.71 6.30 8.34
C ALA A 96 -10.11 4.98 7.81
N VAL A 97 -10.84 3.87 7.92
CA VAL A 97 -10.43 2.58 7.34
C VAL A 97 -10.39 2.68 5.81
N VAL A 98 -11.41 3.25 5.19
CA VAL A 98 -11.49 3.35 3.73
C VAL A 98 -10.32 4.16 3.15
N PHE A 99 -10.07 5.34 3.70
CA PHE A 99 -9.08 6.28 3.15
C PHE A 99 -7.65 6.01 3.61
N TYR A 100 -7.43 5.55 4.84
CA TYR A 100 -6.08 5.51 5.43
C TYR A 100 -5.56 4.11 5.75
N HIS A 101 -6.42 3.08 5.74
CA HIS A 101 -6.00 1.72 6.12
C HIS A 101 -5.97 0.78 4.92
N SER A 102 -4.76 0.30 4.59
CA SER A 102 -4.51 -0.73 3.58
C SER A 102 -5.03 -2.11 4.01
N HIS A 103 -5.21 -2.32 5.32
CA HIS A 103 -5.65 -3.59 5.91
C HIS A 103 -7.00 -3.41 6.62
N PRO A 104 -7.85 -4.46 6.66
CA PRO A 104 -9.07 -4.43 7.44
C PRO A 104 -8.75 -4.47 8.94
N PRO A 105 -9.64 -3.93 9.82
CA PRO A 105 -9.47 -4.03 11.26
C PRO A 105 -9.39 -5.48 11.72
N LEU A 106 -8.63 -5.74 12.80
CA LEU A 106 -8.46 -7.08 13.37
C LEU A 106 -9.81 -7.78 13.60
N LEU A 107 -10.77 -7.07 14.20
CA LEU A 107 -12.09 -7.60 14.50
C LEU A 107 -12.81 -8.13 13.25
N ALA A 108 -12.68 -7.44 12.11
CA ALA A 108 -13.29 -7.86 10.86
C ALA A 108 -12.64 -9.15 10.31
N ARG A 109 -11.32 -9.31 10.49
CA ARG A 109 -10.60 -10.54 10.08
C ARG A 109 -10.97 -11.73 10.95
N VAL A 110 -10.94 -11.55 12.27
CA VAL A 110 -11.31 -12.60 13.24
C VAL A 110 -12.75 -13.06 13.00
N GLU A 111 -13.67 -12.13 12.79
CA GLU A 111 -15.06 -12.46 12.47
C GLU A 111 -15.17 -13.22 11.14
N ALA A 112 -14.47 -12.79 10.09
CA ALA A 112 -14.46 -13.50 8.81
C ALA A 112 -13.90 -14.93 8.92
N ILE A 113 -12.86 -15.14 9.74
CA ILE A 113 -12.30 -16.47 10.03
C ILE A 113 -13.34 -17.34 10.74
N ARG A 114 -13.96 -16.83 11.82
CA ARG A 114 -14.97 -17.57 12.59
C ARG A 114 -16.18 -17.95 11.74
N GLN A 115 -16.66 -17.04 10.89
CA GLN A 115 -17.76 -17.31 9.96
C GLN A 115 -17.41 -18.39 8.94
N ARG A 116 -16.19 -18.37 8.39
CA ARG A 116 -15.72 -19.41 7.46
C ARG A 116 -15.63 -20.78 8.13
N VAL A 117 -15.10 -20.86 9.33
CA VAL A 117 -15.01 -22.10 10.12
C VAL A 117 -16.41 -22.65 10.42
N ALA A 118 -17.34 -21.80 10.84
CA ALA A 118 -18.72 -22.19 11.11
C ALA A 118 -19.43 -22.70 9.84
N ALA A 119 -19.21 -22.04 8.69
CA ALA A 119 -19.75 -22.47 7.40
C ALA A 119 -19.16 -23.81 6.95
N ARG A 120 -17.86 -24.05 7.16
CA ARG A 120 -17.20 -25.34 6.85
C ARG A 120 -17.84 -26.49 7.66
N ARG A 121 -17.97 -26.32 8.97
CA ARG A 121 -18.59 -27.32 9.86
C ARG A 121 -20.03 -27.67 9.46
N LYS A 122 -20.83 -26.68 9.06
CA LYS A 122 -22.21 -26.92 8.59
C LYS A 122 -22.26 -27.77 7.32
N ARG A 123 -21.28 -27.60 6.41
CA ARG A 123 -21.18 -28.40 5.17
C ARG A 123 -20.80 -29.85 5.48
N GLU A 124 -19.92 -30.06 6.45
CA GLU A 124 -19.51 -31.40 6.91
C GLU A 124 -20.64 -32.16 7.61
N CYS A 125 -21.50 -31.50 8.38
CA CYS A 125 -22.66 -32.15 9.02
C CYS A 125 -23.85 -32.39 8.07
N ALA A 126 -23.87 -31.73 6.91
CA ALA A 126 -24.95 -31.83 5.92
C ALA A 126 -24.67 -32.83 4.79
N GLY A 127 -23.45 -33.38 4.73
CA GLY A 127 -23.05 -34.46 3.84
C GLY A 127 -22.99 -35.78 4.59
#